data_AF-A0A961K9X8-F1
#
_entry.id   AF-A0A961K9X8-F1
#
_cell.length_a   1.000
_cell.length_b   1.000
_cell.length_c   1.000
_cell.angle_alpha   90.00
_cell.angle_beta   90.00
_cell.angle_gamma   90.00
#
_symmetry.space_group_name_H-M   'P 1'
#
loop_
_entity.id
_entity.type
_entity.pdbx_description
1 polymer ?
#
loop_
_entity_poly.entity_id
_entity_poly.type
_entity_poly.pdbx_seq_one_letter_code
_entity_poly.pdbx_strand_id
1 'polypeptide(L)' 'MTHPPFHIIGDDRDSRWLVACDHASNAVPPEIGGGSLGLSDADMARHIAWDPGAAGVSIGLGELLGAPVVLGNFSRLVI' A
#
# COMPACT_ATOMS: atom_id res chain seq x y z
N MET A 1 15.54 -7.52 3.62
CA MET A 1 14.73 -7.70 2.40
C MET A 1 14.80 -6.41 1.61
N THR A 2 15.03 -6.45 0.31
CA THR A 2 15.23 -5.25 -0.54
C THR A 2 13.93 -4.48 -0.78
N HIS A 3 12.77 -5.10 -0.55
CA HIS A 3 11.45 -4.47 -0.59
C HIS A 3 10.71 -4.75 0.73
N PRO A 4 10.45 -3.75 1.60
CA PRO A 4 9.61 -3.95 2.78
C PRO A 4 8.18 -4.27 2.33
N PRO A 5 7.46 -5.19 3.00
CA PRO A 5 6.11 -5.58 2.59
C PRO A 5 5.05 -4.52 2.89
N PHE A 6 5.31 -3.65 3.86
CA PHE A 6 4.43 -2.55 4.26
C PHE A 6 5.25 -1.40 4.86
N HIS A 7 4.60 -0.26 5.04
CA HIS A 7 5.09 0.87 5.82
C HIS A 7 4.14 1.16 6.98
N ILE A 8 4.69 1.67 8.09
CA ILE A 8 3.90 2.19 9.20
C ILE A 8 4.17 3.69 9.32
N ILE A 9 3.11 4.49 9.35
CA ILE A 9 3.17 5.94 9.61
C ILE A 9 2.58 6.20 10.99
N GLY A 10 3.32 6.91 11.83
CA GLY A 10 2.90 7.22 13.20
C GLY A 10 2.86 5.99 14.10
N ASP A 11 3.87 5.12 14.01
CA ASP A 11 4.03 3.90 14.82
C ASP A 11 4.09 4.18 16.33
N ASP A 12 4.49 5.40 16.69
CA ASP A 12 4.58 5.92 18.06
C ASP A 12 3.24 6.47 18.61
N ARG A 13 2.19 6.50 17.78
CA ARG A 13 0.90 7.10 18.16
C ARG A 13 0.11 6.17 19.09
N ASP A 14 -0.14 6.65 20.31
CA ASP A 14 -0.98 5.98 21.30
C ASP A 14 -2.47 6.27 21.01
N SER A 15 -3.07 5.43 20.16
CA SER A 15 -4.49 5.51 19.81
C SER A 15 -5.18 4.16 19.92
N ARG A 16 -6.46 4.22 20.27
CA ARG A 16 -7.39 3.08 20.26
C ARG A 16 -7.78 2.61 18.86
N TRP A 17 -7.32 3.31 17.81
CA TRP A 17 -7.62 3.02 16.42
C TRP A 17 -6.35 2.63 15.67
N LEU A 18 -6.51 1.78 14.67
CA LEU A 18 -5.50 1.45 13.67
C LEU A 18 -6.15 1.62 12.30
N VAL A 19 -5.47 2.29 11.37
CA VAL A 19 -5.92 2.37 9.98
C VAL A 19 -5.04 1.46 9.14
N ALA A 20 -5.63 0.55 8.39
CA ALA A 20 -4.91 -0.33 7.46
C ALA A 20 -5.37 -0.09 6.02
N CYS A 21 -4.43 -0.13 5.09
CA CYS A 21 -4.68 -0.06 3.66
C CYS A 21 -3.80 -1.07 2.91
N ASP A 22 -4.34 -2.27 2.72
CA ASP A 22 -3.61 -3.38 2.09
C ASP A 22 -3.29 -3.08 0.61
N HIS A 23 -4.16 -2.33 -0.06
CA HIS A 23 -4.07 -2.05 -1.50
C HIS A 23 -3.53 -0.64 -1.79
N ALA A 24 -2.53 -0.21 -1.02
CA ALA A 24 -1.98 1.15 -1.07
C ALA A 24 -1.00 1.39 -2.23
N SER A 25 -0.45 0.35 -2.85
CA SER A 25 0.60 0.43 -3.85
C SER A 25 0.31 -0.51 -5.01
N ASN A 26 0.69 -0.13 -6.24
CA ASN A 26 0.72 -1.01 -7.41
C ASN A 26 2.13 -1.55 -7.70
N ALA A 27 3.10 -1.37 -6.80
CA ALA A 27 4.47 -1.81 -7.00
C ALA A 27 4.58 -3.34 -7.06
N VAL A 28 5.40 -3.86 -7.97
CA VAL A 28 5.76 -5.28 -8.03
C VAL A 28 7.28 -5.36 -7.86
N PRO A 29 7.80 -6.09 -6.86
CA PRO A 29 9.23 -6.30 -6.73
C PRO A 29 9.83 -6.89 -8.01
N PRO A 30 10.98 -6.42 -8.50
CA PRO A 30 11.60 -6.90 -9.75
C PRO A 30 11.81 -8.43 -9.78
N GLU A 31 12.06 -9.03 -8.62
CA GLU A 31 12.19 -10.48 -8.42
C GLU A 31 10.89 -11.27 -8.65
N ILE A 32 9.73 -10.62 -8.73
CA ILE A 32 8.41 -11.23 -8.95
C ILE A 32 7.90 -10.82 -10.33
N GLY A 33 7.74 -11.80 -11.23
CA GLY A 33 7.17 -11.57 -12.58
C GLY A 33 7.83 -10.43 -13.36
N GLY A 34 9.13 -10.19 -13.14
CA GLY A 34 9.89 -9.12 -13.81
C GLY A 34 9.48 -7.70 -13.46
N GLY A 35 8.75 -7.49 -12.35
CA GLY A 35 8.26 -6.18 -11.93
C GLY A 35 6.97 -5.71 -12.63
N SER A 36 6.39 -6.52 -13.52
CA SER A 36 5.13 -6.19 -14.21
C SER A 36 4.12 -7.34 -14.25
N LEU A 37 4.51 -8.55 -13.82
CA LEU A 37 3.70 -9.77 -13.95
C LEU A 37 3.31 -10.09 -15.40
N GLY A 38 3.99 -9.50 -16.38
CA GLY A 38 3.63 -9.59 -17.80
C GLY A 38 2.46 -8.69 -18.21
N LEU A 39 2.00 -7.78 -17.35
CA LEU A 39 0.94 -6.82 -17.65
C LEU A 39 1.51 -5.55 -18.31
N SER A 40 0.63 -4.86 -19.03
CA SER A 40 0.95 -3.54 -19.59
C SER A 40 0.97 -2.46 -18.50
N ASP A 41 1.71 -1.37 -18.72
CA ASP A 41 1.69 -0.21 -17.82
C ASP A 41 0.28 0.37 -17.64
N ALA A 42 -0.54 0.31 -18.69
CA ALA A 42 -1.94 0.75 -18.66
C ALA A 42 -2.78 -0.10 -17.71
N ASP A 43 -2.55 -1.41 -17.66
CA ASP A 43 -3.23 -2.30 -16.72
C ASP A 43 -2.70 -2.15 -15.29
N MET A 44 -1.39 -1.96 -15.13
CA MET A 44 -0.76 -1.68 -13.82
C MET A 44 -1.21 -0.34 -13.23
N ALA A 45 -1.64 0.63 -14.04
CA ALA A 45 -2.18 1.90 -13.59
C ALA A 45 -3.66 1.82 -13.13
N ARG A 46 -4.37 0.72 -13.39
CA ARG A 46 -5.80 0.57 -13.08
C ARG A 46 -6.04 0.02 -11.67
N HIS A 47 -7.29 0.13 -11.22
CA HIS A 47 -7.76 -0.34 -9.90
C HIS A 47 -7.61 -1.87 -9.68
N ILE A 48 -7.22 -2.62 -10.70
CA ILE A 48 -6.93 -4.05 -10.55
C ILE A 48 -5.63 -4.28 -9.78
N ALA A 49 -4.67 -3.35 -9.86
CA ALA A 49 -3.36 -3.47 -9.22
C ALA A 49 -3.31 -2.89 -7.79
N TRP A 50 -4.22 -1.95 -7.48
CA TRP A 50 -4.25 -1.18 -6.23
C TRP A 50 -5.56 -0.41 -6.12
N ASP A 51 -5.81 0.29 -5.01
CA ASP A 51 -6.94 1.21 -4.87
C ASP A 51 -6.45 2.67 -4.99
N PRO A 52 -6.59 3.33 -6.16
CA PRO A 52 -6.12 4.70 -6.34
C PRO A 52 -6.72 5.67 -5.31
N GLY A 53 -5.86 6.38 -4.59
CA GLY A 53 -6.27 7.34 -3.56
C GLY A 53 -6.49 6.75 -2.17
N ALA A 54 -6.61 5.42 -2.02
CA ALA A 54 -6.87 4.80 -0.72
C ALA A 54 -5.76 5.09 0.31
N ALA A 55 -4.48 5.01 -0.11
CA ALA A 55 -3.35 5.35 0.76
C ALA A 55 -3.44 6.77 1.31
N GLY A 56 -3.77 7.75 0.47
CA GLY A 56 -3.92 9.15 0.88
C GLY A 56 -5.07 9.36 1.88
N VAL A 57 -6.21 8.71 1.62
CA VAL A 57 -7.36 8.73 2.54
C VAL A 57 -6.99 8.09 3.89
N SER A 58 -6.30 6.96 3.87
CA SER A 58 -5.86 6.27 5.09
C SER A 58 -4.88 7.09 5.91
N ILE A 59 -3.94 7.78 5.27
CA ILE A 59 -3.02 8.70 5.95
C ILE A 59 -3.79 9.84 6.62
N GLY A 60 -4.66 10.53 5.86
CA GLY A 60 -5.46 11.64 6.41
C GLY A 60 -6.40 11.19 7.53
N LEU A 61 -7.00 10.00 7.41
CA LEU A 61 -7.82 9.42 8.48
C LEU A 61 -6.97 9.11 9.72
N GLY A 62 -5.77 8.55 9.54
CA GLY A 62 -4.83 8.30 10.63
C GLY A 62 -4.41 9.58 11.36
N GLU A 63 -4.17 10.66 10.63
CA GLU A 63 -3.91 11.98 11.22
C GLU A 63 -5.09 12.48 12.06
N LEU A 64 -6.32 12.40 11.54
CA LEU A 64 -7.53 12.84 12.24
C LEU A 64 -7.83 12.01 13.49
N LEU A 65 -7.52 10.71 13.46
CA LEU A 65 -7.74 9.79 14.59
C LEU A 65 -6.55 9.72 15.56
N GLY A 66 -5.46 10.42 15.25
CA GLY A 66 -4.18 10.26 15.94
C GLY A 66 -3.70 8.81 15.94
N ALA A 67 -4.02 8.03 14.89
CA ALA A 67 -3.79 6.59 14.80
C ALA A 67 -2.55 6.24 13.97
N PRO A 68 -1.89 5.11 14.25
CA PRO A 68 -0.95 4.50 13.32
C PRO A 68 -1.66 4.08 12.03
N VAL A 69 -0.94 4.18 10.90
CA VAL A 69 -1.41 3.79 9.58
C VAL A 69 -0.47 2.76 8.97
N VAL A 70 -1.01 1.59 8.63
CA VAL A 70 -0.26 0.51 7.96
C VAL A 70 -0.65 0.49 6.48
N LEU A 71 0.35 0.62 5.60
CA LEU A 71 0.16 0.67 4.15
C LEU A 71 0.88 -0.51 3.48
N GLY A 72 0.16 -1.33 2.73
CA GLY A 72 0.76 -2.36 1.88
C GLY A 72 1.69 -1.74 0.83
N ASN A 73 2.86 -2.36 0.62
CA ASN A 73 3.90 -1.80 -0.25
C ASN A 73 4.06 -2.56 -1.58
N PHE A 74 3.12 -3.45 -1.91
CA PHE A 74 3.08 -4.16 -3.18
C PHE A 74 1.65 -4.25 -3.72
N SER A 75 1.55 -4.43 -5.03
CA SER A 75 0.32 -4.65 -5.77
C SER A 75 -0.43 -5.85 -5.21
N ARG A 76 -1.75 -5.73 -5.10
CA ARG A 76 -2.60 -6.87 -4.73
C ARG A 76 -2.47 -8.06 -5.68
N LEU A 77 -1.93 -7.86 -6.88
CA LEU A 77 -1.73 -8.91 -7.88
C LEU A 77 -0.53 -9.81 -7.57
N VAL A 78 0.25 -9.50 -6.54
CA VAL A 78 1.38 -10.34 -6.09
C VAL A 78 0.91 -11.51 -5.21
N ILE A 79 -0.28 -11.45 -4.59
CA ILE A 79 -0.81 -12.45 -3.64
C ILE A 79 -2.25 -12.87 -3.96
#